data_AF-A0A432CTM6-F1
#
_entry.id   AF-A0A432CTM6-F1
#
_cell.length_a   1.000
_cell.length_b   1.000
_cell.length_c   1.000
_cell.angle_alpha   90.00
_cell.angle_beta   90.00
_cell.angle_gamma   90.00
#
_symmetry.space_group_name_H-M   'P 1'
#
loop_
_entity.id
_entity.type
_entity.pdbx_description
1 polymer ?
#
loop_
_entity_poly.entity_id
_entity_poly.type
_entity_poly.pdbx_seq_one_letter_code
_entity_poly.pdbx_strand_id
1 'polypeptide(L)'
;MNSVFCYVRPWNFDQFKVIAEELFYENGLDIKYVSEHQSLDELNLISDYYNNLETRLNNQNDYFNEDEINQIIKKCRLLRELSYFEARNHVVAMTNSLTSIFIKYEPKAFLSVTVDSYILDICSRLCDKFSVVKMFIVPSFVNGHFRVTTCGESNLVREPNQEIVEKINSTVLDDYYIPHFNKKNVQNPNLSLFKRFFSNIARYAYFSILRRVKDDKYNYHYWSSELVSRQNLSFEIPLSLGDENWETKVGLDNRKNIFIPLQMYPECTIDYWSTNDDAINYNDFLFQIIKGLSRKFNVFIKEHPSVSGQRPNGFYKKLSSMESVYIIPTTVHSNYILTKIDATAVLTGTIGLESNLRGIPTICYSGSYYQTGSSFFHAETNSNNDDILSFIEGYHNVKKGNEKIMLHLSQQLLEGRFRNDGSWNMNNSEHINESKLMARSLRSYYIEKMKKIKGE
;
A
#
# COMPACT_ATOMS: atom_id res chain seq x y z
N MET A 1 -5.30 -2.92 33.50
CA MET A 1 -6.45 -3.66 32.92
C MET A 1 -5.92 -4.39 31.69
N ASN A 2 -6.34 -5.64 31.44
CA ASN A 2 -5.93 -6.35 30.22
C ASN A 2 -6.76 -5.85 29.03
N SER A 3 -6.26 -4.86 28.30
CA SER A 3 -6.95 -4.26 27.16
C SER A 3 -6.37 -4.68 25.81
N VAL A 4 -7.16 -4.50 24.76
CA VAL A 4 -6.72 -4.56 23.37
C VAL A 4 -7.11 -3.26 22.69
N PHE A 5 -6.21 -2.71 21.88
CA PHE A 5 -6.51 -1.57 21.04
C PHE A 5 -6.90 -2.03 19.64
N CYS A 6 -8.01 -1.51 19.14
CA CYS A 6 -8.44 -1.70 17.77
C CYS A 6 -8.51 -0.34 17.08
N TYR A 7 -7.60 -0.09 16.14
CA TYR A 7 -7.62 1.14 15.37
C TYR A 7 -8.66 1.07 14.26
N VAL A 8 -9.56 2.04 14.21
CA VAL A 8 -10.75 2.00 13.37
C VAL A 8 -11.01 3.33 12.67
N ARG A 9 -11.66 3.24 11.51
CA ARG A 9 -12.15 4.36 10.71
C ARG A 9 -13.61 4.07 10.31
N PRO A 10 -14.39 5.09 9.88
CA PRO A 10 -15.81 4.92 9.60
C PRO A 10 -16.16 3.78 8.63
N TRP A 11 -15.30 3.49 7.65
CA TRP A 11 -15.56 2.47 6.63
C TRP A 11 -15.12 1.05 7.02
N ASN A 12 -14.44 0.87 8.15
CA ASN A 12 -13.97 -0.44 8.60
C ASN A 12 -14.37 -0.78 10.05
N PHE A 13 -14.94 0.17 10.79
CA PHE A 13 -15.33 0.02 12.19
C PHE A 13 -16.11 -1.26 12.46
N ASP A 14 -17.22 -1.47 11.75
CA ASP A 14 -18.09 -2.62 12.00
C ASP A 14 -17.39 -3.95 11.68
N GLN A 15 -16.57 -4.00 10.63
CA GLN A 15 -15.80 -5.20 10.31
C GLN A 15 -14.78 -5.51 11.42
N PHE A 16 -14.04 -4.49 11.86
CA PHE A 16 -13.05 -4.65 12.93
C PHE A 16 -13.68 -5.01 14.26
N LYS A 17 -14.86 -4.49 14.57
CA LYS A 17 -15.64 -4.87 15.75
C LYS A 17 -15.92 -6.38 15.75
N VAL A 18 -16.45 -6.92 14.65
CA VAL A 18 -16.70 -8.37 14.52
C VAL A 18 -15.41 -9.19 14.64
N ILE A 19 -14.32 -8.73 14.03
CA ILE A 19 -13.02 -9.43 14.10
C ILE A 19 -12.49 -9.43 15.54
N ALA A 20 -12.47 -8.27 16.20
CA ALA A 20 -11.93 -8.12 17.54
C ALA A 20 -12.75 -8.92 18.57
N GLU A 21 -14.08 -8.84 18.51
CA GLU A 21 -14.97 -9.58 19.40
C GLU A 21 -14.74 -11.09 19.27
N GLU A 22 -14.71 -11.65 18.05
CA GLU A 22 -14.47 -13.10 17.84
C GLU A 22 -13.03 -13.52 18.22
N LEU A 23 -12.04 -12.67 17.95
CA LEU A 23 -10.64 -12.98 18.21
C LEU A 23 -10.34 -13.05 19.71
N PHE A 24 -10.86 -12.10 20.49
CA PHE A 24 -10.52 -11.93 21.92
C PHE A 24 -11.60 -12.41 22.89
N TYR A 25 -12.73 -12.94 22.40
CA TYR A 25 -13.85 -13.43 23.21
C TYR A 25 -13.42 -14.30 24.40
N GLU A 26 -12.56 -15.29 24.15
CA GLU A 26 -12.14 -16.28 25.16
C GLU A 26 -11.15 -15.73 26.19
N ASN A 27 -10.46 -14.62 25.88
CA ASN A 27 -9.44 -14.04 26.74
C ASN A 27 -10.02 -13.00 27.72
N GLY A 28 -11.29 -12.63 27.58
CA GLY A 28 -11.95 -11.62 28.42
C GLY A 28 -11.26 -10.25 28.37
N LEU A 29 -10.57 -9.94 27.27
CA LEU A 29 -9.85 -8.68 27.11
C LEU A 29 -10.83 -7.55 26.80
N ASP A 30 -10.62 -6.41 27.44
CA ASP A 30 -11.40 -5.19 27.21
C ASP A 30 -10.97 -4.57 25.88
N ILE A 31 -11.85 -4.59 24.89
CA ILE A 31 -11.59 -4.02 23.56
C ILE A 31 -11.84 -2.52 23.62
N LYS A 32 -10.82 -1.74 23.26
CA LYS A 32 -10.90 -0.28 23.14
C LYS A 32 -10.68 0.17 21.71
N TYR A 33 -11.56 1.01 21.22
CA TYR A 33 -11.45 1.56 19.87
C TYR A 33 -10.67 2.87 19.87
N VAL A 34 -9.65 2.94 19.00
CA VAL A 34 -8.79 4.12 18.81
C VAL A 34 -9.02 4.65 17.40
N SER A 35 -9.23 5.95 17.25
CA SER A 35 -9.50 6.52 15.92
C SER A 35 -8.97 7.94 15.76
N GLU A 36 -8.58 8.29 14.52
CA GLU A 36 -8.40 9.70 14.18
C GLU A 36 -9.73 10.46 14.00
N HIS A 37 -10.87 9.75 14.05
CA HIS A 37 -12.20 10.34 14.01
C HIS A 37 -12.80 10.36 15.41
N GLN A 38 -13.00 11.55 15.97
CA GLN A 38 -13.49 11.73 17.34
C GLN A 38 -14.80 10.97 17.63
N SER A 39 -15.67 10.77 16.64
CA SER A 39 -16.94 10.03 16.81
C SER A 39 -16.77 8.52 17.08
N LEU A 40 -15.58 7.96 16.83
CA LEU A 40 -15.27 6.53 16.98
C LEU A 40 -14.19 6.27 18.02
N ASP A 41 -13.59 7.32 18.57
CA ASP A 41 -12.48 7.21 19.50
C ASP A 41 -13.00 7.11 20.94
N GLU A 42 -12.65 6.03 21.63
CA GLU A 42 -13.08 5.79 23.02
C GLU A 42 -12.06 6.30 24.05
N LEU A 43 -10.88 6.73 23.61
CA LEU A 43 -9.74 7.01 24.48
C LEU A 43 -9.36 8.50 24.55
N ASN A 44 -10.16 9.38 23.94
CA ASN A 44 -9.96 10.83 23.87
C ASN A 44 -8.63 11.25 23.19
N LEU A 45 -8.11 10.41 22.29
CA LEU A 45 -6.89 10.64 21.54
C LEU A 45 -6.87 12.01 20.86
N ILE A 46 -7.95 12.36 20.15
CA ILE A 46 -8.00 13.61 19.39
C ILE A 46 -8.03 14.82 20.33
N SER A 47 -8.82 14.77 21.40
CA SER A 47 -8.87 15.87 22.37
C SER A 47 -7.50 16.09 23.03
N ASP A 48 -6.82 15.02 23.44
CA ASP A 48 -5.47 15.10 24.01
C ASP A 48 -4.44 15.60 22.99
N TYR A 49 -4.57 15.20 21.72
CA TYR A 49 -3.72 15.66 20.64
C TYR A 49 -3.84 17.17 20.39
N TYR A 50 -5.06 17.70 20.37
CA TYR A 50 -5.29 19.14 20.22
C TYR A 50 -4.76 19.92 21.44
N ASN A 51 -5.00 19.42 22.65
CA ASN A 51 -4.46 20.02 23.86
C ASN A 51 -2.92 20.08 23.83
N ASN A 52 -2.27 19.00 23.39
CA ASN A 52 -0.81 18.94 23.24
C ASN A 52 -0.29 19.89 22.16
N LEU A 53 -1.04 20.11 21.08
CA LEU A 53 -0.69 21.10 20.05
C LEU A 53 -0.81 22.54 20.56
N GLU A 54 -1.89 22.88 21.28
CA GLU A 54 -2.17 24.25 21.73
C GLU A 54 -1.22 24.72 22.83
N THR A 55 -1.04 23.86 23.83
CA THR A 55 -0.25 24.21 25.02
C THR A 55 1.24 24.31 24.73
N ARG A 56 1.70 23.81 23.57
CA ARG A 56 3.12 23.57 23.26
C ARG A 56 3.84 22.84 24.39
N LEU A 57 3.09 22.10 25.22
CA LEU A 57 3.64 21.24 26.25
C LEU A 57 4.49 20.21 25.50
N ASN A 58 5.78 20.45 25.56
CA ASN A 58 6.87 19.59 25.14
C ASN A 58 7.28 19.70 23.66
N ASN A 59 8.25 20.59 23.41
CA ASN A 59 9.30 20.31 22.41
C ASN A 59 10.09 19.02 22.74
N GLN A 60 9.88 18.45 23.93
CA GLN A 60 10.47 17.20 24.40
C GLN A 60 9.57 16.02 24.02
N ASN A 61 10.15 15.07 23.30
CA ASN A 61 9.57 13.76 23.07
C ASN A 61 10.57 12.76 23.67
N ASP A 62 10.21 12.13 24.78
CA ASP A 62 11.09 11.16 25.43
C ASP A 62 11.02 9.78 24.77
N TYR A 63 10.07 9.56 23.85
CA TYR A 63 9.81 8.25 23.25
C TYR A 63 10.43 8.08 21.88
N PHE A 64 10.45 9.13 21.05
CA PHE A 64 11.12 9.10 19.75
C PHE A 64 12.25 10.12 19.70
N ASN A 65 13.42 9.66 19.27
CA ASN A 65 14.53 10.57 18.95
C ASN A 65 14.25 11.32 17.63
N GLU A 66 15.08 12.32 17.32
CA GLU A 66 14.88 13.13 16.11
C GLU A 66 15.00 12.31 14.81
N ASP A 67 15.79 11.23 14.77
CA ASP A 67 15.88 10.37 13.58
C ASP A 67 14.59 9.60 13.34
N GLU A 68 13.97 9.07 14.39
CA GLU A 68 12.66 8.41 14.35
C GLU A 68 11.57 9.41 13.89
N ILE A 69 11.59 10.64 14.43
CA ILE A 69 10.67 11.71 14.01
C ILE A 69 10.88 12.06 12.53
N ASN A 70 12.13 12.24 12.10
CA ASN A 70 12.47 12.52 10.71
C ASN A 70 11.98 11.43 9.77
N GLN A 71 12.10 10.16 10.15
CA GLN A 71 11.58 9.04 9.37
C GLN A 71 10.05 9.07 9.26
N ILE A 72 9.33 9.33 10.36
CA ILE A 72 7.86 9.44 10.36
C ILE A 72 7.41 10.56 9.42
N ILE A 73 8.06 11.73 9.51
CA ILE A 73 7.79 12.88 8.63
C ILE A 73 8.07 12.50 7.18
N LYS A 74 9.24 11.91 6.90
CA LYS A 74 9.67 11.50 5.56
C LYS A 74 8.70 10.51 4.94
N LYS A 75 8.16 9.54 5.67
CA LYS A 75 7.24 8.53 5.11
C LYS A 75 5.79 9.00 4.97
N CYS A 76 5.36 9.98 5.77
CA CYS A 76 3.99 10.46 5.71
C CYS A 76 3.77 11.54 4.64
N ARG A 77 2.97 11.24 3.61
CA ARG A 77 2.60 12.19 2.54
C ARG A 77 2.00 13.51 3.03
N LEU A 78 1.32 13.51 4.17
CA LEU A 78 0.78 14.73 4.77
C LEU A 78 1.91 15.58 5.34
N LEU A 79 2.76 14.97 6.18
CA LEU A 79 3.78 15.68 6.95
C LEU A 79 4.89 16.23 6.06
N ARG A 80 5.24 15.54 4.97
CA ARG A 80 6.22 16.02 3.98
C ARG A 80 5.87 17.36 3.33
N GLU A 81 4.59 17.71 3.30
CA GLU A 81 4.10 18.96 2.70
C GLU A 81 4.11 20.14 3.66
N LEU A 82 4.41 19.90 4.93
CA LEU A 82 4.46 20.93 5.96
C LEU A 82 5.89 21.40 6.16
N SER A 83 6.07 22.56 6.78
CA SER A 83 7.40 22.93 7.28
C SER A 83 7.85 21.90 8.32
N TYR A 84 9.17 21.68 8.42
CA TYR A 84 9.74 20.73 9.38
C TYR A 84 9.21 20.96 10.80
N PHE A 85 9.17 22.23 11.24
CA PHE A 85 8.70 22.59 12.57
C PHE A 85 7.22 22.23 12.79
N GLU A 86 6.35 22.51 11.83
CA GLU A 86 4.94 22.13 11.91
C GLU A 86 4.77 20.61 11.91
N ALA A 87 5.43 19.90 10.99
CA ALA A 87 5.38 18.45 10.90
C ALA A 87 5.85 17.79 12.20
N ARG A 88 6.98 18.24 12.75
CA ARG A 88 7.53 17.78 14.03
C ARG A 88 6.54 18.01 15.16
N ASN A 89 5.92 19.18 15.26
CA ASN A 89 4.93 19.47 16.30
C ASN A 89 3.74 18.50 16.25
N HIS A 90 3.24 18.19 15.04
CA HIS A 90 2.17 17.20 14.86
C HIS A 90 2.59 15.79 15.28
N VAL A 91 3.80 15.36 14.94
CA VAL A 91 4.35 14.06 15.37
C VAL A 91 4.48 14.00 16.88
N VAL A 92 5.08 15.02 17.50
CA VAL A 92 5.31 15.06 18.96
C VAL A 92 3.99 15.10 19.73
N ALA A 93 3.06 15.97 19.36
CA ALA A 93 1.76 16.06 20.03
C ALA A 93 0.96 14.74 19.93
N MET A 94 0.96 14.10 18.76
CA MET A 94 0.30 12.80 18.57
C MET A 94 1.01 11.69 19.36
N THR A 95 2.35 11.70 19.38
CA THR A 95 3.15 10.74 20.17
C THR A 95 2.82 10.85 21.65
N ASN A 96 2.80 12.05 22.22
CA ASN A 96 2.49 12.27 23.64
C ASN A 96 1.08 11.78 24.00
N SER A 97 0.11 12.03 23.12
CA SER A 97 -1.29 11.60 23.30
C SER A 97 -1.41 10.08 23.27
N LEU A 98 -0.89 9.43 22.23
CA LEU A 98 -0.89 7.97 22.12
C LEU A 98 -0.12 7.32 23.27
N THR A 99 1.01 7.89 23.68
CA THR A 99 1.82 7.32 24.74
C THR A 99 1.10 7.37 26.09
N SER A 100 0.42 8.48 26.39
CA SER A 100 -0.41 8.60 27.60
C SER A 100 -1.49 7.51 27.65
N ILE A 101 -2.09 7.21 26.50
CA ILE A 101 -3.08 6.13 26.35
C ILE A 101 -2.44 4.75 26.52
N PHE A 102 -1.29 4.48 25.89
CA PHE A 102 -0.57 3.20 26.03
C PHE A 102 -0.16 2.93 27.49
N ILE A 103 0.34 3.95 28.20
CA ILE A 103 0.71 3.84 29.63
C ILE A 103 -0.52 3.59 30.49
N LYS A 104 -1.62 4.31 30.24
CA LYS A 104 -2.83 4.22 31.06
C LYS A 104 -3.53 2.87 30.95
N TYR A 105 -3.60 2.29 29.75
CA TYR A 105 -4.39 1.08 29.50
C TYR A 105 -3.58 -0.20 29.29
N GLU A 106 -2.25 -0.09 29.12
CA GLU A 106 -1.31 -1.21 28.99
C GLU A 106 -1.78 -2.32 28.03
N PRO A 107 -2.07 -1.99 26.75
CA PRO A 107 -2.67 -2.93 25.81
C PRO A 107 -1.77 -4.16 25.58
N LYS A 108 -2.38 -5.34 25.43
CA LYS A 108 -1.67 -6.59 25.09
C LYS A 108 -1.59 -6.85 23.60
N ALA A 109 -2.51 -6.29 22.84
CA ALA A 109 -2.54 -6.38 21.39
C ALA A 109 -3.01 -5.07 20.75
N PHE A 110 -2.61 -4.88 19.50
CA PHE A 110 -3.01 -3.78 18.64
C PHE A 110 -3.46 -4.33 17.28
N LEU A 111 -4.75 -4.21 16.97
CA LEU A 111 -5.36 -4.65 15.72
C LEU A 111 -5.67 -3.43 14.84
N SER A 112 -5.23 -3.44 13.58
CA SER A 112 -5.41 -2.30 12.67
C SER A 112 -5.28 -2.71 11.21
N VAL A 113 -5.65 -1.82 10.29
CA VAL A 113 -5.11 -1.84 8.91
C VAL A 113 -3.61 -1.53 8.89
N THR A 114 -2.90 -1.94 7.85
CA THR A 114 -1.50 -1.56 7.58
C THR A 114 -1.23 -0.08 7.72
N VAL A 115 0.01 0.27 8.08
CA VAL A 115 0.45 1.66 8.26
C VAL A 115 0.33 2.43 6.96
N ASP A 116 -0.61 3.39 6.92
CA ASP A 116 -0.84 4.30 5.78
C ASP A 116 -0.81 5.79 6.19
N SER A 117 -0.50 6.07 7.45
CA SER A 117 -0.51 7.40 8.04
C SER A 117 0.52 7.51 9.17
N TYR A 118 0.92 8.74 9.50
CA TYR A 118 1.86 8.96 10.60
C TYR A 118 1.30 8.51 11.96
N ILE A 119 -0.02 8.55 12.13
CA ILE A 119 -0.70 8.09 13.35
C ILE A 119 -0.48 6.58 13.52
N LEU A 120 -0.70 5.80 12.46
CA LEU A 120 -0.46 4.36 12.48
C LEU A 120 1.02 4.00 12.57
N ASP A 121 1.91 4.80 11.98
CA ASP A 121 3.38 4.63 12.12
C ASP A 121 3.79 4.80 13.60
N ILE A 122 3.33 5.87 14.26
CA ILE A 122 3.52 6.07 15.69
C ILE A 122 2.96 4.90 16.49
N CYS A 123 1.72 4.46 16.23
CA CYS A 123 1.12 3.31 16.90
C CYS A 123 1.98 2.05 16.75
N SER A 124 2.49 1.75 15.54
CA SER A 124 3.36 0.61 15.31
C SER A 124 4.64 0.69 16.15
N ARG A 125 5.30 1.85 16.16
CA ARG A 125 6.55 2.06 16.93
C ARG A 125 6.31 1.97 18.44
N LEU A 126 5.17 2.48 18.92
CA LEU A 126 4.78 2.34 20.32
C LEU A 126 4.48 0.88 20.66
N CYS A 127 3.85 0.10 19.76
CA CYS A 127 3.68 -1.34 19.99
C CYS A 127 5.03 -2.03 20.21
N ASP A 128 6.07 -1.67 19.44
CA ASP A 128 7.41 -2.23 19.61
C ASP A 128 8.03 -1.81 20.97
N LYS A 129 7.92 -0.53 21.36
CA LYS A 129 8.46 -0.02 22.64
C LYS A 129 7.74 -0.59 23.87
N PHE A 130 6.44 -0.81 23.79
CA PHE A 130 5.60 -1.34 24.87
C PHE A 130 5.43 -2.87 24.81
N SER A 131 6.12 -3.56 23.90
CA SER A 131 6.00 -5.02 23.71
C SER A 131 4.55 -5.49 23.53
N VAL A 132 3.80 -4.80 22.67
CA VAL A 132 2.40 -5.09 22.33
C VAL A 132 2.36 -5.95 21.07
N VAL A 133 1.53 -7.00 21.06
CA VAL A 133 1.37 -7.82 19.84
C VAL A 133 0.65 -7.01 18.76
N LYS A 134 1.37 -6.70 17.68
CA LYS A 134 0.83 -5.98 16.53
C LYS A 134 0.24 -6.91 15.47
N MET A 135 -1.00 -6.63 15.07
CA MET A 135 -1.76 -7.31 14.03
C MET A 135 -2.29 -6.29 13.04
N PHE A 136 -1.41 -5.89 12.11
CA PHE A 136 -1.76 -5.02 11.01
C PHE A 136 -2.22 -5.89 9.83
N ILE A 137 -3.46 -5.71 9.35
CA ILE A 137 -4.07 -6.57 8.32
C ILE A 137 -4.22 -5.85 6.99
N VAL A 138 -4.10 -6.60 5.89
CA VAL A 138 -4.26 -6.09 4.53
C VAL A 138 -4.86 -7.13 3.59
N PRO A 139 -5.63 -6.74 2.56
CA PRO A 139 -6.11 -7.69 1.57
C PRO A 139 -4.93 -8.38 0.87
N SER A 140 -5.12 -9.65 0.50
CA SER A 140 -4.11 -10.41 -0.25
C SER A 140 -4.46 -10.51 -1.73
N PHE A 141 -3.43 -10.62 -2.58
CA PHE A 141 -3.55 -10.96 -4.00
C PHE A 141 -4.35 -12.25 -4.22
N VAL A 142 -4.31 -13.20 -3.27
CA VAL A 142 -5.07 -14.45 -3.31
C VAL A 142 -6.47 -14.25 -2.70
N ASN A 143 -7.51 -14.44 -3.50
CA ASN A 143 -8.90 -14.27 -3.08
C ASN A 143 -9.26 -15.20 -1.93
N GLY A 144 -10.12 -14.72 -1.01
CA GLY A 144 -10.50 -15.46 0.20
C GLY A 144 -9.41 -15.49 1.28
N HIS A 145 -8.31 -14.76 1.10
CA HIS A 145 -7.23 -14.65 2.07
C HIS A 145 -6.86 -13.19 2.35
N PHE A 146 -6.16 -13.00 3.46
CA PHE A 146 -5.54 -11.74 3.87
C PHE A 146 -4.12 -11.99 4.39
N ARG A 147 -3.37 -10.90 4.62
CA ARG A 147 -2.02 -10.95 5.18
C ARG A 147 -1.94 -10.14 6.46
N VAL A 148 -1.02 -10.52 7.34
CA VAL A 148 -0.64 -9.76 8.53
C VAL A 148 0.73 -9.13 8.29
N THR A 149 0.77 -7.82 8.17
CA THR A 149 1.97 -7.05 7.84
C THR A 149 1.78 -5.60 8.27
N THR A 150 2.84 -5.00 8.81
CA THR A 150 2.88 -3.60 9.25
C THR A 150 3.01 -2.67 8.04
N CYS A 151 4.02 -2.93 7.20
CA CYS A 151 4.47 -2.11 6.08
C CYS A 151 4.83 -2.96 4.86
N GLY A 152 4.04 -3.97 4.52
CA GLY A 152 4.23 -4.81 3.32
C GLY A 152 5.23 -5.96 3.46
N GLU A 153 5.87 -6.17 4.60
CA GLU A 153 6.87 -7.22 4.82
C GLU A 153 6.33 -8.65 4.64
N SER A 154 7.22 -9.57 4.23
CA SER A 154 6.92 -10.99 3.99
C SER A 154 6.85 -11.80 5.30
N ASN A 155 5.84 -11.55 6.13
CA ASN A 155 5.65 -12.32 7.37
C ASN A 155 5.17 -13.74 7.07
N LEU A 156 6.00 -14.73 7.37
CA LEU A 156 5.62 -16.15 7.32
C LEU A 156 4.81 -16.46 8.58
N VAL A 157 3.55 -16.87 8.41
CA VAL A 157 2.57 -17.06 9.48
C VAL A 157 2.09 -18.50 9.60
N ARG A 158 2.44 -19.35 8.63
CA ARG A 158 2.12 -20.79 8.63
C ARG A 158 3.04 -21.57 7.68
N GLU A 159 3.08 -22.88 7.87
CA GLU A 159 3.61 -23.82 6.88
C GLU A 159 2.44 -24.48 6.13
N PRO A 160 2.17 -24.10 4.87
CA PRO A 160 1.07 -24.65 4.09
C PRO A 160 1.39 -26.07 3.62
N ASN A 161 0.38 -26.93 3.54
CA ASN A 161 0.53 -28.23 2.88
C ASN A 161 0.64 -28.04 1.35
N GLN A 162 1.15 -29.05 0.66
CA GLN A 162 1.36 -28.99 -0.79
C GLN A 162 0.04 -28.80 -1.57
N GLU A 163 -1.05 -29.40 -1.12
CA GLU A 163 -2.38 -29.30 -1.75
C GLU A 163 -2.90 -27.84 -1.77
N ILE A 164 -2.72 -27.10 -0.67
CA ILE A 164 -3.08 -25.67 -0.60
C ILE A 164 -2.24 -24.87 -1.59
N VAL A 165 -0.93 -25.14 -1.67
CA VAL A 165 -0.05 -24.43 -2.61
C VAL A 165 -0.47 -24.69 -4.06
N GLU A 166 -0.79 -25.94 -4.41
CA GLU A 166 -1.27 -26.31 -5.74
C GLU A 166 -2.62 -25.67 -6.10
N LYS A 167 -3.55 -25.61 -5.14
CA LYS A 167 -4.84 -24.93 -5.30
C LYS A 167 -4.67 -23.42 -5.52
N ILE A 168 -3.80 -22.77 -4.76
CA ILE A 168 -3.52 -21.34 -4.91
C ILE A 168 -2.85 -21.08 -6.26
N ASN A 169 -1.86 -21.91 -6.63
CA ASN A 169 -1.15 -21.80 -7.90
C ASN A 169 -2.11 -21.92 -9.09
N SER A 170 -2.97 -22.95 -9.11
CA SER A 170 -3.96 -23.14 -10.19
C SER A 170 -4.99 -22.00 -10.29
N THR A 171 -5.40 -21.43 -9.15
CA THR A 171 -6.33 -20.28 -9.13
C THR A 171 -5.67 -19.00 -9.63
N VAL A 172 -4.44 -18.73 -9.20
CA VAL A 172 -3.70 -17.49 -9.52
C VAL A 172 -3.19 -17.47 -10.97
N LEU A 173 -2.85 -18.64 -11.52
CA LEU A 173 -2.40 -18.78 -12.91
C LEU A 173 -3.55 -18.80 -13.93
N ASP A 174 -4.82 -18.78 -13.49
CA ASP A 174 -5.95 -18.63 -14.40
C ASP A 174 -5.88 -17.28 -15.13
N ASP A 175 -5.99 -17.29 -16.46
CA ASP A 175 -5.85 -16.09 -17.30
C ASP A 175 -6.90 -15.00 -17.00
N TYR A 176 -8.03 -15.38 -16.40
CA TYR A 176 -9.12 -14.50 -15.99
C TYR A 176 -9.10 -14.17 -14.49
N TYR A 177 -8.05 -14.60 -13.76
CA TYR A 177 -7.91 -14.30 -12.35
C TYR A 177 -7.76 -12.78 -12.13
N ILE A 178 -8.66 -12.22 -11.33
CA ILE A 178 -8.60 -10.81 -10.90
C ILE A 178 -8.74 -10.78 -9.37
N PRO A 179 -7.75 -10.25 -8.64
CA PRO A 179 -7.87 -10.03 -7.20
C PRO A 179 -9.08 -9.16 -6.87
N HIS A 180 -9.80 -9.49 -5.80
CA HIS A 180 -11.04 -8.80 -5.44
C HIS A 180 -10.86 -7.28 -5.24
N PHE A 181 -9.74 -6.87 -4.65
CA PHE A 181 -9.43 -5.44 -4.45
C PHE A 181 -9.14 -4.69 -5.77
N ASN A 182 -8.86 -5.42 -6.86
CA ASN A 182 -8.66 -4.88 -8.21
C ASN A 182 -9.94 -4.88 -9.07
N LYS A 183 -11.04 -5.51 -8.62
CA LYS A 183 -12.29 -5.54 -9.39
C LYS A 183 -12.95 -4.16 -9.40
N LYS A 184 -12.68 -3.36 -10.44
CA LYS A 184 -13.40 -2.12 -10.74
C LYS A 184 -13.91 -2.17 -12.18
N ASN A 185 -15.23 -2.16 -12.35
CA ASN A 185 -15.86 -2.14 -13.67
C ASN A 185 -15.74 -0.74 -14.28
N VAL A 186 -14.84 -0.57 -15.25
CA VAL A 186 -14.80 0.63 -16.09
C VAL A 186 -15.59 0.32 -17.37
N GLN A 187 -16.90 0.60 -17.34
CA GLN A 187 -17.77 0.37 -18.50
C GLN A 187 -17.49 1.34 -19.67
N ASN A 188 -17.09 2.58 -19.36
CA ASN A 188 -16.80 3.63 -20.34
C ASN A 188 -15.52 4.39 -19.96
N PRO A 189 -14.35 4.06 -20.54
CA PRO A 189 -13.05 4.65 -20.18
C PRO A 189 -13.05 6.17 -20.24
N ASN A 190 -13.46 6.78 -21.35
CA ASN A 190 -13.44 8.23 -21.54
C ASN A 190 -14.37 8.97 -20.57
N LEU A 191 -15.61 8.51 -20.40
CA LEU A 191 -16.53 9.11 -19.43
C LEU A 191 -16.01 8.99 -18.00
N SER A 192 -15.34 7.88 -17.66
CA SER A 192 -14.74 7.68 -16.35
C SER A 192 -13.57 8.63 -16.08
N LEU A 193 -12.76 8.94 -17.11
CA LEU A 193 -11.69 9.95 -17.03
C LEU A 193 -12.27 11.32 -16.69
N PHE A 194 -13.27 11.78 -17.45
CA PHE A 194 -13.92 13.07 -17.21
C PHE A 194 -14.54 13.15 -15.81
N LYS A 195 -15.31 12.12 -15.41
CA LYS A 195 -15.92 12.08 -14.07
C LYS A 195 -14.88 12.19 -12.96
N ARG A 196 -13.73 11.53 -13.11
CA ARG A 196 -12.66 11.57 -12.10
C ARG A 196 -11.91 12.89 -12.08
N PHE A 197 -11.67 13.48 -13.24
CA PHE A 197 -11.07 14.80 -13.34
C PHE A 197 -11.91 15.84 -12.55
N PHE A 198 -13.21 15.92 -12.84
CA PHE A 198 -14.11 16.83 -12.11
C PHE A 198 -14.30 16.43 -10.64
N SER A 199 -14.35 15.14 -10.35
CA SER A 199 -14.42 14.66 -8.96
C SER A 199 -13.19 15.09 -8.16
N ASN A 200 -11.98 15.13 -8.74
CA ASN A 200 -10.78 15.56 -8.05
C ASN A 200 -10.85 17.07 -7.69
N ILE A 201 -11.32 17.89 -8.61
CA ILE A 201 -11.54 19.33 -8.37
C ILE A 201 -12.58 19.54 -7.25
N ALA A 202 -13.71 18.83 -7.33
CA ALA A 202 -14.75 18.89 -6.31
C ALA A 202 -14.27 18.39 -4.94
N ARG A 203 -13.43 17.36 -4.91
CA ARG A 203 -12.83 16.82 -3.67
C ARG A 203 -11.96 17.85 -2.97
N TYR A 204 -11.15 18.61 -3.71
CA TYR A 204 -10.35 19.69 -3.12
C TYR A 204 -11.26 20.68 -2.37
N ALA A 205 -12.28 21.23 -3.05
CA ALA A 205 -13.23 22.16 -2.41
C ALA A 205 -13.96 21.53 -1.22
N TYR A 206 -14.44 20.29 -1.37
CA TYR A 206 -15.17 19.56 -0.33
C TYR A 206 -14.32 19.39 0.94
N PHE A 207 -13.10 18.84 0.83
CA PHE A 207 -12.25 18.61 1.99
C PHE A 207 -11.72 19.91 2.60
N SER A 208 -11.44 20.93 1.78
CA SER A 208 -11.13 22.28 2.28
C SER A 208 -12.25 22.85 3.17
N ILE A 209 -13.51 22.70 2.75
CA ILE A 209 -14.66 23.17 3.54
C ILE A 209 -14.82 22.29 4.80
N LEU A 210 -14.77 20.97 4.65
CA LEU A 210 -14.99 20.03 5.73
C LEU A 210 -14.03 20.26 6.91
N ARG A 211 -12.74 20.53 6.62
CA ARG A 211 -11.74 20.87 7.65
C ARG A 211 -12.05 22.15 8.43
N ARG A 212 -12.75 23.10 7.81
CA ARG A 212 -13.07 24.40 8.44
C ARG A 212 -14.38 24.36 9.22
N VAL A 213 -15.29 23.46 8.87
CA VAL A 213 -16.65 23.40 9.45
C VAL A 213 -16.78 22.37 10.57
N LYS A 214 -16.06 21.23 10.51
CA LYS A 214 -16.28 20.11 11.45
C LYS A 214 -15.57 20.21 12.81
N ASP A 215 -14.97 21.34 13.15
CA ASP A 215 -14.12 21.50 14.35
C ASP A 215 -12.97 20.46 14.47
N ASP A 216 -12.66 19.78 13.35
CA ASP A 216 -11.65 18.73 13.24
C ASP A 216 -10.68 19.08 12.10
N LYS A 217 -10.07 20.27 12.23
CA LYS A 217 -9.14 20.87 11.27
C LYS A 217 -7.95 19.98 10.93
N TYR A 218 -7.44 19.22 11.91
CA TYR A 218 -6.24 18.40 11.79
C TYR A 218 -6.53 16.91 11.59
N ASN A 219 -7.79 16.54 11.35
CA ASN A 219 -8.13 15.19 10.91
C ASN A 219 -7.24 14.74 9.76
N TYR A 220 -6.53 13.63 9.94
CA TYR A 220 -5.59 13.13 8.96
C TYR A 220 -6.25 12.89 7.60
N HIS A 221 -7.43 12.24 7.59
CA HIS A 221 -8.13 11.88 6.37
C HIS A 221 -8.53 13.11 5.55
N TYR A 222 -9.12 14.12 6.21
CA TYR A 222 -9.55 15.34 5.52
C TYR A 222 -8.36 16.15 5.01
N TRP A 223 -7.32 16.30 5.83
CA TRP A 223 -6.16 17.12 5.49
C TRP A 223 -5.30 16.48 4.40
N SER A 224 -5.03 15.18 4.50
CA SER A 224 -4.31 14.43 3.47
C SER A 224 -5.08 14.46 2.15
N SER A 225 -6.41 14.28 2.19
CA SER A 225 -7.25 14.34 0.98
C SER A 225 -7.24 15.71 0.30
N GLU A 226 -7.26 16.81 1.07
CA GLU A 226 -7.15 18.17 0.53
C GLU A 226 -5.80 18.38 -0.17
N LEU A 227 -4.69 18.04 0.50
CA LEU A 227 -3.34 18.23 -0.04
C LEU A 227 -3.10 17.42 -1.32
N VAL A 228 -3.47 16.15 -1.31
CA VAL A 228 -3.34 15.27 -2.49
C VAL A 228 -4.19 15.79 -3.64
N SER A 229 -5.44 16.19 -3.36
CA SER A 229 -6.31 16.74 -4.40
C SER A 229 -5.71 18.00 -5.00
N ARG A 230 -5.13 18.89 -4.16
CA ARG A 230 -4.43 20.12 -4.57
C ARG A 230 -3.21 19.85 -5.47
N GLN A 231 -2.37 18.88 -5.11
CA GLN A 231 -1.19 18.50 -5.90
C GLN A 231 -1.56 17.94 -7.28
N ASN A 232 -2.66 17.20 -7.32
CA ASN A 232 -3.18 16.58 -8.54
C ASN A 232 -4.16 17.50 -9.29
N LEU A 233 -4.30 18.77 -8.91
CA LEU A 233 -5.07 19.74 -9.68
C LEU A 233 -4.38 19.96 -11.02
N SER A 234 -5.02 19.44 -12.07
CA SER A 234 -4.64 19.70 -13.45
C SER A 234 -5.74 20.48 -14.14
N PHE A 235 -5.35 21.37 -15.06
CA PHE A 235 -6.26 22.04 -15.98
C PHE A 235 -6.16 21.45 -17.39
N GLU A 236 -5.30 20.45 -17.59
CA GLU A 236 -5.15 19.73 -18.84
C GLU A 236 -6.13 18.55 -18.83
N ILE A 237 -7.17 18.63 -19.66
CA ILE A 237 -8.11 17.51 -19.82
C ILE A 237 -7.34 16.34 -20.44
N PRO A 238 -7.32 15.15 -19.81
CA PRO A 238 -6.63 13.99 -20.37
C PRO A 238 -7.43 13.48 -21.58
N LEU A 239 -7.05 13.91 -22.77
CA LEU A 239 -7.49 13.30 -24.03
C LEU A 239 -6.64 12.03 -24.25
N SER A 240 -7.30 10.92 -24.58
CA SER A 240 -6.74 9.60 -24.93
C SER A 240 -5.24 9.44 -24.64
N LEU A 241 -4.90 8.97 -23.43
CA LEU A 241 -3.51 8.76 -23.04
C LEU A 241 -2.95 7.52 -23.74
N GLY A 242 -1.99 7.70 -24.64
CA GLY A 242 -1.21 6.63 -25.28
C GLY A 242 -1.18 6.69 -26.81
N ASP A 243 -0.25 5.97 -27.41
CA ASP A 243 -0.14 5.75 -28.86
C ASP A 243 -0.83 4.42 -29.22
N GLU A 244 -1.90 4.46 -30.02
CA GLU A 244 -2.59 3.26 -30.49
C GLU A 244 -1.68 2.34 -31.34
N ASN A 245 -0.62 2.89 -31.94
CA ASN A 245 0.35 2.13 -32.75
C ASN A 245 1.55 1.64 -31.93
N TRP A 246 1.47 1.62 -30.60
CA TRP A 246 2.58 1.20 -29.72
C TRP A 246 3.18 -0.16 -30.09
N GLU A 247 2.37 -1.11 -30.60
CA GLU A 247 2.85 -2.44 -31.00
C GLU A 247 3.90 -2.39 -32.10
N THR A 248 3.81 -1.41 -33.01
CA THR A 248 4.81 -1.21 -34.08
C THR A 248 6.18 -0.82 -33.54
N LYS A 249 6.25 -0.44 -32.26
CA LYS A 249 7.48 -0.02 -31.57
C LYS A 249 8.17 -1.18 -30.84
N VAL A 250 7.49 -2.32 -30.69
CA VAL A 250 8.05 -3.50 -30.03
C VAL A 250 9.19 -4.07 -30.85
N GLY A 251 10.36 -4.24 -30.23
CA GLY A 251 11.55 -4.79 -30.87
C GLY A 251 12.27 -3.83 -31.82
N LEU A 252 11.93 -2.54 -31.80
CA LEU A 252 12.68 -1.53 -32.56
C LEU A 252 14.16 -1.56 -32.20
N ASP A 253 15.00 -1.37 -33.22
CA ASP A 253 16.46 -1.30 -33.13
C ASP A 253 17.10 -2.52 -32.47
N ASN A 254 16.45 -3.69 -32.52
CA ASN A 254 16.86 -4.93 -31.85
C ASN A 254 17.09 -4.77 -30.33
N ARG A 255 16.47 -3.76 -29.71
CA ARG A 255 16.52 -3.53 -28.26
C ARG A 255 15.49 -4.40 -27.54
N LYS A 256 15.82 -4.81 -26.32
CA LYS A 256 14.86 -5.47 -25.42
C LYS A 256 13.80 -4.47 -24.96
N ASN A 257 12.58 -4.96 -24.78
CA ASN A 257 11.39 -4.18 -24.44
C ASN A 257 11.05 -4.36 -22.96
N ILE A 258 11.07 -3.25 -22.21
CA ILE A 258 10.76 -3.23 -20.79
C ILE A 258 9.41 -2.55 -20.57
N PHE A 259 8.49 -3.26 -19.91
CA PHE A 259 7.20 -2.69 -19.53
C PHE A 259 7.20 -2.14 -18.09
N ILE A 260 6.79 -0.89 -17.94
CA ILE A 260 6.64 -0.18 -16.66
C ILE A 260 5.16 0.17 -16.46
N PRO A 261 4.43 -0.61 -15.65
CA PRO A 261 3.11 -0.20 -15.19
C PRO A 261 3.26 0.93 -14.17
N LEU A 262 2.69 2.09 -14.46
CA LEU A 262 2.65 3.19 -13.51
C LEU A 262 1.75 2.81 -12.33
N GLN A 263 2.20 3.11 -11.12
CA GLN A 263 1.45 2.84 -9.90
C GLN A 263 0.56 4.01 -9.53
N MET A 264 -0.51 3.75 -8.79
CA MET A 264 -1.28 4.81 -8.17
C MET A 264 -0.36 5.62 -7.25
N TYR A 265 -0.32 6.95 -7.41
CA TYR A 265 0.40 7.82 -6.51
C TYR A 265 -0.48 9.03 -6.17
N PRO A 266 -0.59 9.42 -4.90
CA PRO A 266 0.09 8.84 -3.73
C PRO A 266 -0.56 7.54 -3.20
N GLU A 267 0.26 6.55 -2.83
CA GLU A 267 -0.17 5.23 -2.36
C GLU A 267 0.70 4.72 -1.19
N CYS A 268 0.08 4.01 -0.25
CA CYS A 268 0.73 3.48 0.95
C CYS A 268 1.91 2.55 0.63
N THR A 269 1.78 1.77 -0.45
CA THR A 269 2.80 0.84 -0.91
C THR A 269 4.08 1.53 -1.37
N ILE A 270 4.00 2.80 -1.76
CA ILE A 270 5.16 3.62 -2.12
C ILE A 270 5.69 4.35 -0.88
N ASP A 271 4.80 4.95 -0.10
CA ASP A 271 5.16 5.79 1.06
C ASP A 271 5.79 4.99 2.22
N TYR A 272 5.21 3.83 2.54
CA TYR A 272 5.55 3.07 3.75
C TYR A 272 6.20 1.72 3.45
N TRP A 273 5.74 1.04 2.40
CA TRP A 273 6.18 -0.33 2.12
C TRP A 273 7.43 -0.40 1.26
N SER A 274 7.75 0.67 0.53
CA SER A 274 8.96 0.72 -0.25
C SER A 274 10.17 0.59 0.66
N THR A 275 11.07 -0.35 0.35
CA THR A 275 12.38 -0.45 1.01
C THR A 275 13.38 0.56 0.45
N ASN A 276 13.04 1.21 -0.67
CA ASN A 276 13.82 2.29 -1.25
C ASN A 276 13.17 3.64 -0.89
N ASP A 277 13.88 4.41 -0.08
CA ASP A 277 13.44 5.71 0.41
C ASP A 277 13.34 6.78 -0.69
N ASP A 278 14.05 6.62 -1.81
CA ASP A 278 13.97 7.55 -2.95
C ASP A 278 12.59 7.49 -3.63
N ALA A 279 11.90 6.35 -3.51
CA ALA A 279 10.56 6.15 -4.03
C ALA A 279 9.52 7.13 -3.45
N ILE A 280 9.82 7.74 -2.29
CA ILE A 280 8.99 8.76 -1.66
C ILE A 280 8.81 9.98 -2.58
N ASN A 281 9.85 10.32 -3.36
CA ASN A 281 9.76 11.30 -4.45
C ASN A 281 9.37 10.62 -5.76
N TYR A 282 8.24 9.93 -5.75
CA TYR A 282 7.83 8.96 -6.77
C TYR A 282 8.04 9.43 -8.22
N ASN A 283 7.58 10.64 -8.57
CA ASN A 283 7.66 11.13 -9.95
C ASN A 283 9.11 11.30 -10.40
N ASP A 284 9.96 11.90 -9.58
CA ASP A 284 11.37 12.12 -9.93
C ASP A 284 12.14 10.82 -9.98
N PHE A 285 11.91 9.93 -9.01
CA PHE A 285 12.48 8.60 -8.99
C PHE A 285 12.08 7.79 -10.23
N LEU A 286 10.79 7.80 -10.59
CA LEU A 286 10.27 7.17 -11.80
C LEU A 286 10.91 7.74 -13.08
N PHE A 287 11.04 9.07 -13.20
CA PHE A 287 11.70 9.68 -14.36
C PHE A 287 13.17 9.29 -14.47
N GLN A 288 13.89 9.17 -13.34
CA GLN A 288 15.28 8.72 -13.33
C GLN A 288 15.40 7.27 -13.81
N ILE A 289 14.52 6.38 -13.32
CA ILE A 289 14.45 4.98 -13.75
C ILE A 289 14.20 4.88 -15.26
N ILE A 290 13.14 5.55 -15.75
CA ILE A 290 12.76 5.51 -17.16
C ILE A 290 13.91 6.01 -18.05
N LYS A 291 14.51 7.15 -17.68
CA LYS A 291 15.64 7.73 -18.41
C LYS A 291 16.88 6.83 -18.36
N GLY A 292 17.11 6.14 -17.25
CA GLY A 292 18.21 5.17 -17.12
C GLY A 292 18.03 4.00 -18.08
N LEU A 293 16.85 3.37 -18.06
CA LEU A 293 16.52 2.22 -18.88
C LEU A 293 16.45 2.55 -20.38
N SER A 294 15.86 3.69 -20.75
CA SER A 294 15.62 4.04 -22.17
C SER A 294 16.90 4.26 -22.99
N ARG A 295 18.05 4.39 -22.33
CA ARG A 295 19.37 4.44 -22.99
C ARG A 295 19.74 3.14 -23.70
N LYS A 296 19.27 2.00 -23.21
CA LYS A 296 19.61 0.67 -23.75
C LYS A 296 18.38 -0.14 -24.18
N PHE A 297 17.21 0.19 -23.64
CA PHE A 297 15.97 -0.57 -23.81
C PHE A 297 14.87 0.28 -24.46
N ASN A 298 13.91 -0.38 -25.09
CA ASN A 298 12.63 0.24 -25.43
C ASN A 298 11.73 0.18 -24.19
N VAL A 299 11.30 1.33 -23.67
CA VAL A 299 10.53 1.42 -22.43
C VAL A 299 9.06 1.70 -22.77
N PHE A 300 8.20 0.77 -22.40
CA PHE A 300 6.75 0.86 -22.57
C PHE A 300 6.09 1.21 -21.25
N ILE A 301 5.27 2.26 -21.24
CA ILE A 301 4.66 2.78 -20.03
C ILE A 301 3.15 2.70 -20.16
N LYS A 302 2.47 2.19 -19.13
CA LYS A 302 1.01 2.22 -19.08
C LYS A 302 0.53 2.82 -17.77
N GLU A 303 -0.41 3.76 -17.86
CA GLU A 303 -1.06 4.35 -16.69
C GLU A 303 -2.03 3.38 -16.02
N HIS A 304 -2.12 3.45 -14.68
CA HIS A 304 -3.08 2.63 -13.95
C HIS A 304 -4.51 3.14 -14.18
N PRO A 305 -5.46 2.25 -14.56
CA PRO A 305 -6.81 2.66 -14.93
C PRO A 305 -7.60 3.38 -13.85
N SER A 306 -7.21 3.34 -12.57
CA SER A 306 -7.89 4.04 -11.46
C SER A 306 -7.47 5.49 -11.26
N VAL A 307 -6.28 5.88 -11.74
CA VAL A 307 -5.69 7.22 -11.55
C VAL A 307 -5.43 7.97 -12.85
N SER A 308 -5.83 7.39 -13.98
CA SER A 308 -5.76 8.06 -15.27
C SER A 308 -6.41 9.45 -15.20
N GLY A 309 -5.64 10.48 -15.58
CA GLY A 309 -6.07 11.87 -15.50
C GLY A 309 -5.82 12.58 -14.16
N GLN A 310 -5.13 11.95 -13.20
CA GLN A 310 -4.82 12.54 -11.88
C GLN A 310 -3.33 12.89 -11.70
N ARG A 311 -2.52 12.80 -12.77
CA ARG A 311 -1.10 13.15 -12.73
C ARG A 311 -0.89 14.68 -12.74
N PRO A 312 0.22 15.18 -12.19
CA PRO A 312 0.59 16.59 -12.30
C PRO A 312 0.74 17.05 -13.76
N ASN A 313 0.58 18.36 -13.98
CA ASN A 313 0.72 18.97 -15.30
C ASN A 313 2.08 18.65 -15.95
N GLY A 314 2.07 18.38 -17.25
CA GLY A 314 3.29 18.08 -18.01
C GLY A 314 3.93 16.71 -17.74
N PHE A 315 3.38 15.89 -16.83
CA PHE A 315 3.90 14.55 -16.53
C PHE A 315 4.02 13.69 -17.81
N TYR A 316 2.93 13.54 -18.56
CA TYR A 316 2.95 12.75 -19.80
C TYR A 316 3.77 13.42 -20.90
N LYS A 317 3.76 14.76 -21.01
CA LYS A 317 4.60 15.50 -21.97
C LYS A 317 6.09 15.20 -21.76
N LYS A 318 6.54 15.17 -20.50
CA LYS A 318 7.91 14.81 -20.12
C LYS A 318 8.24 13.37 -20.50
N LEU A 319 7.33 12.41 -20.30
CA LEU A 319 7.51 11.03 -20.73
C LEU A 319 7.60 10.90 -22.26
N SER A 320 6.66 11.49 -22.99
CA SER A 320 6.62 11.44 -24.45
C SER A 320 7.81 12.13 -25.14
N SER A 321 8.50 13.05 -24.45
CA SER A 321 9.72 13.67 -24.97
C SER A 321 10.97 12.80 -24.87
N MET A 322 10.93 11.67 -24.14
CA MET A 322 12.08 10.79 -23.97
C MET A 322 12.21 9.85 -25.16
N GLU A 323 13.42 9.71 -25.68
CA GLU A 323 13.73 8.74 -26.74
C GLU A 323 13.56 7.31 -26.21
N SER A 324 13.06 6.42 -27.08
CA SER A 324 12.80 5.00 -26.75
C SER A 324 11.79 4.81 -25.62
N VAL A 325 10.90 5.79 -25.39
CA VAL A 325 9.81 5.71 -24.41
C VAL A 325 8.46 5.80 -25.12
N TYR A 326 7.60 4.80 -24.91
CA TYR A 326 6.31 4.67 -25.58
C TYR A 326 5.19 4.53 -24.56
N ILE A 327 4.15 5.35 -24.67
CA ILE A 327 3.00 5.29 -23.76
C ILE A 327 1.92 4.41 -24.38
N ILE A 328 1.56 3.32 -23.70
CA ILE A 328 0.50 2.40 -24.11
C ILE A 328 -0.87 2.95 -23.67
N PRO A 329 -1.91 2.84 -24.52
CA PRO A 329 -3.26 3.22 -24.16
C PRO A 329 -3.76 2.54 -22.89
N THR A 330 -4.42 3.32 -22.01
CA THR A 330 -4.98 2.81 -20.74
C THR A 330 -6.01 1.69 -20.91
N THR A 331 -6.62 1.59 -22.09
CA THR A 331 -7.61 0.59 -22.51
C THR A 331 -6.98 -0.78 -22.78
N VAL A 332 -5.69 -0.87 -23.09
CA VAL A 332 -5.01 -2.13 -23.39
C VAL A 332 -4.84 -2.96 -22.12
N HIS A 333 -5.21 -4.23 -22.12
CA HIS A 333 -5.06 -5.10 -20.96
C HIS A 333 -3.59 -5.41 -20.64
N SER A 334 -3.20 -5.35 -19.36
CA SER A 334 -1.78 -5.59 -18.96
C SER A 334 -1.32 -7.00 -19.34
N ASN A 335 -2.18 -8.02 -19.19
CA ASN A 335 -1.86 -9.40 -19.59
C ASN A 335 -1.49 -9.50 -21.08
N TYR A 336 -2.14 -8.73 -21.96
CA TYR A 336 -1.81 -8.72 -23.38
C TYR A 336 -0.43 -8.09 -23.62
N ILE A 337 -0.11 -6.98 -22.94
CA ILE A 337 1.21 -6.32 -23.02
C ILE A 337 2.32 -7.29 -22.61
N LEU A 338 2.10 -8.06 -21.54
CA LEU A 338 3.04 -9.06 -21.04
C LEU A 338 3.42 -10.09 -22.12
N THR A 339 2.54 -10.42 -23.07
CA THR A 339 2.86 -11.33 -24.18
C THR A 339 3.83 -10.77 -25.24
N LYS A 340 4.13 -9.47 -25.18
CA LYS A 340 4.89 -8.73 -26.20
C LYS A 340 6.22 -8.16 -25.70
N ILE A 341 6.52 -8.30 -24.42
CA ILE A 341 7.64 -7.61 -23.76
C ILE A 341 8.65 -8.62 -23.21
N ASP A 342 9.90 -8.19 -23.12
CA ASP A 342 11.02 -9.04 -22.68
C ASP A 342 11.17 -9.05 -21.16
N ALA A 343 10.82 -7.95 -20.49
CA ALA A 343 10.89 -7.82 -19.04
C ALA A 343 9.91 -6.77 -18.51
N THR A 344 9.60 -6.84 -17.21
CA THR A 344 8.88 -5.77 -16.52
C THR A 344 9.77 -5.06 -15.53
N ALA A 345 9.52 -3.77 -15.29
CA ALA A 345 10.14 -3.04 -14.19
C ALA A 345 9.07 -2.43 -13.28
N VAL A 346 9.19 -2.69 -11.98
CA VAL A 346 8.20 -2.32 -10.97
C VAL A 346 8.87 -1.72 -9.73
N LEU A 347 8.12 -0.89 -9.00
CA LEU A 347 8.46 -0.52 -7.63
C LEU A 347 7.82 -1.53 -6.67
N THR A 348 6.52 -1.42 -6.41
CA THR A 348 5.78 -2.27 -5.46
C THR A 348 4.50 -2.90 -6.03
N GLY A 349 4.29 -2.78 -7.35
CA GLY A 349 3.07 -3.21 -8.03
C GLY A 349 2.96 -4.72 -8.23
N THR A 350 1.75 -5.27 -8.10
CA THR A 350 1.49 -6.72 -8.26
C THR A 350 1.76 -7.26 -9.66
N ILE A 351 1.85 -6.38 -10.67
CA ILE A 351 2.25 -6.77 -12.03
C ILE A 351 3.63 -7.45 -12.05
N GLY A 352 4.53 -7.15 -11.10
CA GLY A 352 5.80 -7.87 -10.99
C GLY A 352 5.61 -9.36 -10.65
N LEU A 353 4.67 -9.68 -9.75
CA LEU A 353 4.29 -11.06 -9.47
C LEU A 353 3.65 -11.72 -10.69
N GLU A 354 2.68 -11.05 -11.31
CA GLU A 354 1.96 -11.52 -12.49
C GLU A 354 2.87 -11.79 -13.70
N SER A 355 3.93 -10.98 -13.85
CA SER A 355 4.93 -11.13 -14.91
C SER A 355 5.80 -12.34 -14.65
N ASN A 356 6.29 -12.49 -13.42
CA ASN A 356 7.12 -13.62 -13.04
C ASN A 356 6.40 -14.95 -13.24
N LEU A 357 5.14 -15.01 -12.82
CA LEU A 357 4.28 -16.17 -13.01
C LEU A 357 4.11 -16.58 -14.47
N ARG A 358 4.21 -15.62 -15.39
CA ARG A 358 4.15 -15.84 -16.85
C ARG A 358 5.50 -16.08 -17.49
N GLY A 359 6.56 -16.17 -16.69
CA GLY A 359 7.91 -16.41 -17.17
C GLY A 359 8.62 -15.18 -17.72
N ILE A 360 8.17 -14.00 -17.32
CA ILE A 360 8.77 -12.73 -17.72
C ILE A 360 9.65 -12.23 -16.57
N PRO A 361 10.96 -12.02 -16.81
CA PRO A 361 11.86 -11.47 -15.79
C PRO A 361 11.35 -10.12 -15.28
N THR A 362 11.55 -9.88 -13.99
CA THR A 362 11.07 -8.67 -13.31
C THR A 362 12.23 -7.93 -12.64
N ILE A 363 12.36 -6.66 -13.00
CA ILE A 363 13.29 -5.69 -12.40
C ILE A 363 12.53 -4.97 -11.28
N CYS A 364 13.08 -5.03 -10.07
CA CYS A 364 12.45 -4.51 -8.86
C CYS A 364 13.27 -3.36 -8.30
N TYR A 365 12.69 -2.15 -8.25
CA TYR A 365 13.33 -0.97 -7.64
C TYR A 365 12.99 -0.80 -6.15
N SER A 366 12.20 -1.73 -5.61
CA SER A 366 11.86 -1.79 -4.20
C SER A 366 11.53 -3.23 -3.79
N GLY A 367 11.71 -3.55 -2.51
CA GLY A 367 11.32 -4.83 -1.93
C GLY A 367 9.81 -5.00 -1.92
N SER A 368 9.33 -6.18 -2.33
CA SER A 368 7.91 -6.55 -2.29
C SER A 368 7.73 -7.93 -1.69
N TYR A 369 6.57 -8.15 -1.07
CA TYR A 369 6.26 -9.36 -0.31
C TYR A 369 6.36 -10.69 -1.09
N TYR A 370 6.23 -10.63 -2.40
CA TYR A 370 6.27 -11.80 -3.28
C TYR A 370 7.68 -12.12 -3.78
N GLN A 371 8.67 -11.26 -3.54
CA GLN A 371 10.01 -11.42 -4.06
C GLN A 371 10.74 -12.52 -3.29
N THR A 372 11.08 -13.60 -3.98
CA THR A 372 11.87 -14.71 -3.45
C THR A 372 12.60 -15.43 -4.59
N GLY A 373 13.77 -16.00 -4.30
CA GLY A 373 14.60 -16.71 -5.27
C GLY A 373 15.27 -15.81 -6.31
N SER A 374 15.76 -16.42 -7.40
CA SER A 374 16.53 -15.75 -8.46
C SER A 374 15.66 -15.16 -9.56
N SER A 375 14.34 -15.11 -9.37
CA SER A 375 13.42 -14.69 -10.43
C SER A 375 13.31 -13.17 -10.57
N PHE A 376 13.89 -12.40 -9.65
CA PHE A 376 13.80 -10.95 -9.57
C PHE A 376 15.20 -10.35 -9.61
N PHE A 377 15.36 -9.26 -10.37
CA PHE A 377 16.58 -8.45 -10.35
C PHE A 377 16.33 -7.22 -9.49
N HIS A 378 17.05 -7.10 -8.37
CA HIS A 378 16.96 -5.94 -7.50
C HIS A 378 17.83 -4.81 -8.06
N ALA A 379 17.18 -3.75 -8.54
CA ALA A 379 17.82 -2.60 -9.15
C ALA A 379 17.77 -1.36 -8.27
N GLU A 380 18.77 -0.51 -8.44
CA GLU A 380 18.85 0.86 -7.97
C GLU A 380 18.81 1.81 -9.18
N THR A 381 18.60 3.10 -8.95
CA THR A 381 18.52 4.12 -10.02
C THR A 381 19.77 4.20 -10.90
N ASN A 382 20.93 3.82 -10.36
CA ASN A 382 22.22 3.80 -11.02
C ASN A 382 22.69 2.40 -11.44
N SER A 383 21.84 1.37 -11.34
CA SER A 383 22.18 0.01 -11.77
C SER A 383 22.65 -0.03 -13.23
N ASN A 384 23.64 -0.88 -13.50
CA ASN A 384 24.19 -1.02 -14.84
C ASN A 384 23.17 -1.71 -15.76
N ASN A 385 22.87 -1.08 -16.89
CA ASN A 385 21.98 -1.64 -17.91
C ASN A 385 22.52 -2.92 -18.55
N ASP A 386 23.83 -3.17 -18.52
CA ASP A 386 24.42 -4.42 -19.02
C ASP A 386 24.11 -5.59 -18.09
N ASP A 387 24.09 -5.37 -16.78
CA ASP A 387 23.71 -6.39 -15.80
C ASP A 387 22.22 -6.73 -15.93
N ILE A 388 21.38 -5.70 -16.13
CA ILE A 388 19.95 -5.87 -16.41
C ILE A 388 19.76 -6.67 -17.70
N LEU A 389 20.48 -6.35 -18.77
CA LEU A 389 20.38 -7.09 -20.04
C LEU A 389 20.80 -8.56 -19.84
N SER A 390 21.92 -8.79 -19.16
CA SER A 390 22.42 -10.14 -18.87
C SER A 390 21.42 -10.96 -18.05
N PHE A 391 20.73 -10.33 -17.09
CA PHE A 391 19.66 -10.95 -16.34
C PHE A 391 18.47 -11.34 -17.23
N ILE A 392 18.03 -10.45 -18.12
CA ILE A 392 16.93 -10.71 -19.05
C ILE A 392 17.29 -11.86 -20.00
N GLU A 393 18.49 -11.86 -20.56
CA GLU A 393 18.95 -12.86 -21.52
C GLU A 393 19.20 -14.24 -20.88
N GLY A 394 19.70 -14.25 -19.65
CA GLY A 394 19.94 -15.48 -18.88
C GLY A 394 18.69 -16.03 -18.18
N TYR A 395 17.54 -15.35 -18.27
CA TYR A 395 16.33 -15.78 -17.59
C TYR A 395 15.74 -17.03 -18.26
N HIS A 396 15.97 -18.18 -17.63
CA HIS A 396 15.48 -19.49 -18.06
C HIS A 396 14.84 -20.25 -16.88
N ASN A 397 13.81 -21.07 -17.14
CA ASN A 397 13.07 -21.91 -16.15
C ASN A 397 11.97 -21.23 -15.30
N VAL A 398 10.87 -20.86 -15.96
CA VAL A 398 9.63 -20.32 -15.37
C VAL A 398 9.02 -21.24 -14.29
N LYS A 399 8.91 -22.55 -14.54
CA LYS A 399 8.11 -23.46 -13.69
C LYS A 399 8.64 -23.60 -12.26
N LYS A 400 9.96 -23.80 -12.08
CA LYS A 400 10.57 -23.93 -10.75
C LYS A 400 10.58 -22.62 -9.97
N GLY A 401 10.64 -21.48 -10.66
CA GLY A 401 10.52 -20.16 -10.03
C GLY A 401 9.12 -19.95 -9.45
N ASN A 402 8.08 -20.32 -10.20
CA ASN A 402 6.70 -20.16 -9.79
C ASN A 402 6.35 -20.95 -8.53
N GLU A 403 6.78 -22.22 -8.43
CA GLU A 403 6.51 -23.04 -7.24
C GLU A 403 7.07 -22.42 -5.95
N LYS A 404 8.30 -21.90 -6.01
CA LYS A 404 8.93 -21.23 -4.86
C LYS A 404 8.19 -19.95 -4.47
N ILE A 405 7.79 -19.15 -5.46
CA ILE A 405 7.02 -17.92 -5.22
C ILE A 405 5.66 -18.26 -4.62
N MET A 406 4.96 -19.27 -5.14
CA MET A 406 3.65 -19.69 -4.61
C MET A 406 3.75 -20.26 -3.21
N LEU A 407 4.77 -21.06 -2.90
CA LEU A 407 5.03 -21.53 -1.55
C LEU A 407 5.26 -20.35 -0.59
N HIS A 408 6.17 -19.44 -0.97
CA HIS A 408 6.50 -18.24 -0.20
C HIS A 408 5.29 -17.34 0.03
N LEU A 409 4.43 -17.16 -0.97
CA LEU A 409 3.17 -16.44 -0.81
C LEU A 409 2.23 -17.18 0.13
N SER A 410 2.06 -18.50 -0.04
CA SER A 410 1.12 -19.32 0.73
C SER A 410 1.44 -19.35 2.23
N GLN A 411 2.73 -19.26 2.59
CA GLN A 411 3.22 -19.12 3.97
C GLN A 411 2.79 -17.81 4.63
N GLN A 412 2.41 -16.78 3.87
CA GLN A 412 2.01 -15.46 4.38
C GLN A 412 0.49 -15.30 4.51
N LEU A 413 -0.30 -16.25 4.03
CA LEU A 413 -1.75 -16.11 3.91
C LEU A 413 -2.49 -16.66 5.12
N LEU A 414 -3.46 -15.89 5.59
CA LEU A 414 -4.50 -16.34 6.51
C LEU A 414 -5.86 -16.34 5.82
N GLU A 415 -6.76 -17.20 6.28
CA GLU A 415 -8.07 -17.41 5.66
C GLU A 415 -9.08 -16.35 6.06
N GLY A 416 -9.87 -15.91 5.08
CA GLY A 416 -10.92 -14.91 5.23
C GLY A 416 -10.68 -13.69 4.35
N ARG A 417 -11.74 -12.91 4.13
CA ARG A 417 -11.73 -11.78 3.19
C ARG A 417 -11.79 -10.45 3.91
N PHE A 418 -10.69 -9.71 3.88
CA PHE A 418 -10.66 -8.35 4.38
C PHE A 418 -11.22 -7.36 3.34
N ARG A 419 -12.17 -6.49 3.74
CA ARG A 419 -12.90 -5.57 2.85
C ARG A 419 -12.62 -4.13 3.25
N ASN A 420 -11.46 -3.63 2.86
CA ASN A 420 -11.02 -2.27 3.19
C ASN A 420 -11.57 -1.18 2.25
N ASP A 421 -12.48 -1.52 1.34
CA ASP A 421 -13.07 -0.60 0.35
C ASP A 421 -14.40 0.02 0.81
N GLY A 422 -14.82 -0.26 2.06
CA GLY A 422 -16.10 0.19 2.61
C GLY A 422 -17.31 -0.60 2.11
N SER A 423 -17.11 -1.69 1.38
CA SER A 423 -18.21 -2.56 0.90
C SER A 423 -18.76 -3.51 1.98
N TRP A 424 -18.10 -3.61 3.14
CA TRP A 424 -18.53 -4.46 4.24
C TRP A 424 -19.88 -3.97 4.81
N ASN A 425 -20.72 -4.89 5.29
CA ASN A 425 -22.07 -4.58 5.74
C ASN A 425 -22.53 -5.54 6.83
N MET A 426 -22.96 -4.98 7.98
CA MET A 426 -23.42 -5.73 9.15
C MET A 426 -24.67 -6.59 8.86
N ASN A 427 -25.48 -6.22 7.88
CA ASN A 427 -26.68 -6.98 7.51
C ASN A 427 -26.37 -8.15 6.56
N ASN A 428 -25.14 -8.29 6.08
CA ASN A 428 -24.75 -9.39 5.22
C ASN A 428 -24.10 -10.53 6.02
N SER A 429 -24.80 -11.65 6.13
CA SER A 429 -24.31 -12.85 6.84
C SER A 429 -23.00 -13.41 6.28
N GLU A 430 -22.76 -13.30 4.97
CA GLU A 430 -21.50 -13.72 4.34
C GLU A 430 -20.34 -12.86 4.86
N HIS A 431 -20.53 -11.53 4.93
CA HIS A 431 -19.51 -10.60 5.42
C HIS A 431 -19.14 -10.85 6.89
N ILE A 432 -20.13 -11.16 7.72
CA ILE A 432 -19.92 -11.55 9.12
C ILE A 432 -19.12 -12.85 9.19
N ASN A 433 -19.53 -13.88 8.44
CA ASN A 433 -18.87 -15.17 8.43
C ASN A 433 -17.42 -15.08 7.95
N GLU A 434 -17.16 -14.31 6.89
CA GLU A 434 -15.79 -14.01 6.41
C GLU A 434 -14.95 -13.35 7.51
N SER A 435 -15.52 -12.41 8.27
CA SER A 435 -14.80 -11.68 9.33
C SER A 435 -14.54 -12.56 10.56
N LYS A 436 -15.46 -13.45 10.90
CA LYS A 436 -15.24 -14.48 11.94
C LYS A 436 -14.17 -15.48 11.53
N LEU A 437 -14.14 -15.88 10.25
CA LEU A 437 -13.09 -16.73 9.72
C LEU A 437 -11.72 -16.04 9.81
N MET A 438 -11.65 -14.74 9.52
CA MET A 438 -10.42 -13.95 9.71
C MET A 438 -9.96 -13.94 11.17
N ALA A 439 -10.88 -13.73 12.12
CA ALA A 439 -10.54 -13.74 13.53
C ALA A 439 -9.99 -15.10 13.99
N ARG A 440 -10.62 -16.21 13.55
CA ARG A 440 -10.16 -17.56 13.88
C ARG A 440 -8.80 -17.88 13.30
N SER A 441 -8.54 -17.49 12.04
CA SER A 441 -7.24 -17.71 11.40
C SER A 441 -6.14 -16.82 11.98
N LEU A 442 -6.48 -15.62 12.48
CA LEU A 442 -5.56 -14.71 13.15
C LEU A 442 -5.18 -15.16 14.58
N ARG A 443 -5.97 -16.03 15.21
CA ARG A 443 -5.76 -16.45 16.59
C ARG A 443 -4.45 -17.20 16.81
N SER A 444 -4.06 -18.09 15.89
CA SER A 444 -2.78 -18.81 15.98
C SER A 444 -1.59 -17.84 15.96
N TYR A 445 -1.62 -16.87 15.04
CA TYR A 445 -0.63 -15.80 14.96
C TYR A 445 -0.57 -14.99 16.27
N TYR A 446 -1.71 -14.59 16.82
CA TYR A 446 -1.77 -13.86 18.09
C TYR A 446 -1.12 -14.66 19.23
N ILE A 447 -1.49 -15.94 19.40
CA ILE A 447 -0.96 -16.80 20.46
C ILE A 447 0.56 -16.99 20.32
N GLU A 448 1.06 -17.24 19.10
CA GLU A 448 2.49 -17.40 18.84
C GLU A 448 3.27 -16.13 19.20
N LYS A 449 2.80 -14.95 18.78
CA LYS A 449 3.45 -13.67 19.11
C LYS A 449 3.40 -13.37 20.61
N MET A 450 2.30 -13.69 21.28
CA MET A 450 2.20 -13.53 22.74
C MET A 450 3.24 -14.38 23.49
N LYS A 451 3.44 -15.64 23.08
CA LYS A 451 4.47 -16.53 23.66
C LYS A 451 5.87 -15.94 23.48
N LYS A 452 6.19 -15.53 22.24
CA LYS A 452 7.48 -14.91 21.92
C LYS A 452 7.78 -13.67 22.76
N ILE A 453 6.79 -12.82 23.03
CA ILE A 453 6.97 -11.63 23.88
C ILE A 453 7.22 -12.01 25.34
N LYS A 454 6.64 -13.12 25.82
CA LYS A 454 6.88 -13.65 27.17
C LYS A 454 8.19 -14.43 27.30
N GLY A 455 8.89 -14.71 26.20
CA GLY A 455 10.07 -15.56 26.18
C GLY A 455 9.77 -17.06 26.33
N GLU A 456 8.52 -17.47 26.04
CA GLU A 456 8.07 -18.87 25.90
C GLU A 456 8.23 -19.32 24.45
#